data_AF-A0A931ZCQ7-F1
#
_entry.id   AF-A0A931ZCQ7-F1
#
_cell.length_a   1.000
_cell.length_b   1.000
_cell.length_c   1.000
_cell.angle_alpha   90.00
_cell.angle_beta   90.00
_cell.angle_gamma   90.00
#
_symmetry.space_group_name_H-M   'P 1'
#
loop_
_entity.id
_entity.type
_entity.pdbx_description
1 polymer ?
#
loop_
_entity_poly.entity_id
_entity_poly.type
_entity_poly.pdbx_seq_one_letter_code
_entity_poly.pdbx_strand_id
1 'polypeptide(L)'
;MNAAGTVADAAAWAEARERVRAYLSAHGVAPGRVDELTGQVIGFARERRAAQREQHPVEIAGDAAMLLIDGWIQMHVGLDPSENAGRRFAHERAAVHLADLPQRWPQHFLREENPPEEMLRELRTTYVEAGPDLEFSNMTPRPIELGPVSDVADTTWRTFDKWPFLRGVATWLIYLGALAAAFYAVRY
;
A
#
# COMPACT_ATOMS: atom_id res chain seq x y z
N MET A 1 -17.90 -23.49 7.07
CA MET A 1 -17.28 -22.17 6.83
C MET A 1 -17.91 -21.20 7.81
N ASN A 2 -17.14 -20.68 8.78
CA ASN A 2 -17.69 -19.86 9.88
C ASN A 2 -18.06 -18.46 9.41
N ALA A 3 -19.19 -17.92 9.89
CA ALA A 3 -19.66 -16.57 9.57
C ALA A 3 -18.63 -15.46 9.89
N ALA A 4 -17.79 -15.68 10.91
CA ALA A 4 -16.69 -14.76 11.23
C ALA A 4 -15.61 -14.71 10.13
N GLY A 5 -15.30 -15.85 9.49
CA GLY A 5 -14.33 -15.93 8.39
C GLY A 5 -14.84 -15.25 7.12
N THR A 6 -16.13 -15.34 6.84
CA THR A 6 -16.74 -14.67 5.67
C THR A 6 -16.79 -13.15 5.84
N VAL A 7 -16.98 -12.65 7.07
CA VAL A 7 -16.97 -11.21 7.36
C VAL A 7 -15.55 -10.64 7.27
N ALA A 8 -14.56 -11.35 7.82
CA ALA A 8 -13.15 -10.94 7.72
C ALA A 8 -12.66 -10.90 6.27
N ASP A 9 -13.02 -11.90 5.46
CA ASP A 9 -12.66 -11.92 4.03
C ASP A 9 -13.32 -10.77 3.25
N ALA A 10 -14.60 -10.48 3.52
CA ALA A 10 -15.30 -9.34 2.91
C ALA A 10 -14.66 -8.00 3.29
N ALA A 11 -14.24 -7.83 4.55
CA ALA A 11 -13.52 -6.64 5.01
C ALA A 11 -12.16 -6.49 4.32
N ALA A 12 -11.40 -7.57 4.19
CA ALA A 12 -10.11 -7.56 3.49
C ALA A 12 -10.25 -7.19 1.99
N TRP A 13 -11.32 -7.63 1.33
CA TRP A 13 -11.62 -7.20 -0.05
C TRP A 13 -12.06 -5.75 -0.16
N ALA A 14 -12.76 -5.21 0.84
CA ALA A 14 -13.11 -3.79 0.89
C ALA A 14 -11.85 -2.93 1.07
N GLU A 15 -10.95 -3.35 1.97
CA GLU A 15 -9.65 -2.70 2.18
C GLU A 15 -8.77 -2.75 0.93
N ALA A 16 -8.72 -3.91 0.26
CA ALA A 16 -8.01 -4.07 -1.01
C ALA A 16 -8.54 -3.11 -2.09
N ARG A 17 -9.87 -2.97 -2.19
CA ARG A 17 -10.52 -2.04 -3.12
C ARG A 17 -10.11 -0.60 -2.85
N GLU A 18 -10.11 -0.18 -1.59
CA GLU A 18 -9.72 1.19 -1.22
C GLU A 18 -8.25 1.47 -1.52
N ARG A 19 -7.35 0.52 -1.24
CA ARG A 19 -5.93 0.65 -1.59
C ARG A 19 -5.70 0.76 -3.09
N VAL A 20 -6.38 -0.06 -3.90
CA VAL A 20 -6.30 0.03 -5.36
C VAL A 20 -6.83 1.38 -5.84
N ARG A 21 -7.98 1.83 -5.32
CA ARG A 21 -8.56 3.14 -5.64
C ARG A 21 -7.58 4.27 -5.36
N ALA A 22 -6.97 4.26 -4.17
CA ALA A 22 -5.98 5.25 -3.76
C ALA A 22 -4.73 5.21 -4.66
N TYR A 23 -4.25 4.01 -4.99
CA TYR A 23 -3.10 3.82 -5.87
C TYR A 23 -3.33 4.37 -7.29
N LEU A 24 -4.50 4.06 -7.90
CA LEU A 24 -4.86 4.58 -9.22
C LEU A 24 -5.07 6.10 -9.20
N SER A 25 -5.66 6.62 -8.13
CA SER A 25 -5.80 8.07 -7.94
C SER A 25 -4.44 8.76 -7.83
N ALA A 26 -3.47 8.16 -7.13
CA ALA A 26 -2.10 8.66 -7.04
C ALA A 26 -1.37 8.63 -8.39
N HIS A 27 -1.78 7.77 -9.32
CA HIS A 27 -1.30 7.78 -10.71
C HIS A 27 -2.00 8.84 -11.59
N GLY A 28 -2.90 9.67 -11.03
CA GLY A 28 -3.56 10.75 -11.77
C GLY A 28 -4.75 10.29 -12.61
N VAL A 29 -5.26 9.09 -12.39
CA VAL A 29 -6.47 8.59 -13.09
C VAL A 29 -7.68 9.47 -12.71
N ALA A 30 -8.44 9.88 -13.72
CA ALA A 30 -9.64 10.71 -13.51
C ALA A 30 -10.68 10.01 -12.61
N PRO A 31 -11.37 10.74 -11.70
CA PRO A 31 -12.27 10.15 -10.70
C PRO A 31 -13.33 9.20 -11.25
N GLY A 32 -13.94 9.52 -12.40
CA GLY A 32 -14.96 8.66 -13.03
C GLY A 32 -14.41 7.32 -13.54
N ARG A 33 -13.12 7.26 -13.89
CA ARG A 33 -12.45 6.06 -14.41
C ARG A 33 -11.74 5.27 -13.32
N VAL A 34 -11.35 5.91 -12.23
CA VAL A 34 -10.78 5.24 -11.05
C VAL A 34 -11.72 4.12 -10.58
N ASP A 35 -13.02 4.37 -10.51
CA ASP A 35 -14.00 3.39 -10.07
C ASP A 35 -14.11 2.18 -11.02
N GLU A 36 -14.14 2.45 -12.32
CA GLU A 36 -14.16 1.41 -13.38
C GLU A 36 -12.91 0.52 -13.28
N LEU A 37 -11.73 1.13 -13.30
CA LEU A 37 -10.45 0.42 -13.25
C LEU A 37 -10.26 -0.32 -11.92
N THR A 38 -10.70 0.26 -10.80
CA THR A 38 -10.69 -0.43 -9.50
C THR A 38 -11.54 -1.70 -9.56
N GLY A 39 -12.72 -1.63 -10.19
CA GLY A 39 -13.57 -2.81 -10.41
C GLY A 39 -12.87 -3.89 -11.24
N GLN A 40 -12.21 -3.51 -12.34
CA GLN A 40 -11.46 -4.43 -13.21
C GLN A 40 -10.30 -5.09 -12.46
N VAL A 41 -9.48 -4.31 -11.75
CA VAL A 41 -8.36 -4.82 -10.93
C VAL A 41 -8.85 -5.82 -9.89
N ILE A 42 -9.92 -5.49 -9.16
CA ILE A 42 -10.47 -6.38 -8.13
C ILE A 42 -11.07 -7.65 -8.74
N GLY A 43 -11.68 -7.56 -9.93
CA GLY A 43 -12.14 -8.72 -10.69
C GLY A 43 -10.98 -9.66 -11.02
N PHE A 44 -9.94 -9.12 -11.65
CA PHE A 44 -8.73 -9.86 -12.01
C PHE A 44 -8.03 -10.48 -10.78
N ALA A 45 -7.94 -9.73 -9.69
CA ALA A 45 -7.36 -10.21 -8.42
C ALA A 45 -8.14 -11.40 -7.82
N ARG A 46 -9.48 -11.37 -7.92
CA ARG A 46 -10.34 -12.47 -7.43
C ARG A 46 -10.15 -13.74 -8.24
N GLU A 47 -10.09 -13.62 -9.55
CA GLU A 47 -9.82 -14.75 -10.45
C GLU A 47 -8.45 -15.36 -10.14
N ARG A 48 -7.43 -14.51 -9.95
CA ARG A 48 -6.09 -14.95 -9.59
C ARG A 48 -6.05 -15.65 -8.22
N ARG A 49 -6.77 -15.14 -7.21
CA ARG A 49 -6.84 -15.77 -5.87
C ARG A 49 -7.53 -17.13 -5.91
N ALA A 50 -8.54 -17.28 -6.78
CA ALA A 50 -9.19 -18.58 -6.99
C ALA A 50 -8.19 -19.65 -7.47
N ALA A 51 -7.20 -19.25 -8.27
CA ALA A 51 -6.09 -20.09 -8.70
C ALA A 51 -4.97 -20.24 -7.65
N GLN A 52 -4.75 -19.25 -6.77
CA GLN A 52 -3.65 -19.16 -5.80
C GLN A 52 -4.16 -18.85 -4.38
N ARG A 53 -4.77 -19.86 -3.72
CA ARG A 53 -5.61 -19.70 -2.51
C ARG A 53 -4.96 -19.08 -1.26
N GLU A 54 -3.66 -18.88 -1.21
CA GLU A 54 -2.95 -18.53 0.04
C GLU A 54 -2.62 -17.04 0.21
N GLN A 55 -2.75 -16.22 -0.83
CA GLN A 55 -2.40 -14.79 -0.73
C GLN A 55 -3.51 -13.95 -0.10
N HIS A 56 -3.10 -12.93 0.66
CA HIS A 56 -4.01 -11.97 1.28
C HIS A 56 -4.68 -11.10 0.19
N PRO A 57 -5.99 -10.78 0.28
CA PRO A 57 -6.71 -10.00 -0.74
C PRO A 57 -6.06 -8.67 -1.14
N VAL A 58 -5.41 -8.00 -0.19
CA VAL A 58 -4.71 -6.73 -0.43
C VAL A 58 -3.48 -6.95 -1.32
N GLU A 59 -2.67 -7.96 -1.01
CA GLU A 59 -1.42 -8.23 -1.72
C GLU A 59 -1.73 -8.60 -3.17
N ILE A 60 -2.67 -9.53 -3.37
CA ILE A 60 -3.04 -9.97 -4.71
C ILE A 60 -3.74 -8.87 -5.53
N ALA A 61 -4.46 -7.95 -4.89
CA ALA A 61 -5.04 -6.80 -5.55
C ALA A 61 -3.98 -5.76 -5.95
N GLY A 62 -2.96 -5.55 -5.11
CA GLY A 62 -1.80 -4.73 -5.45
C GLY A 62 -1.04 -5.30 -6.64
N ASP A 63 -0.72 -6.59 -6.59
CA ASP A 63 -0.05 -7.30 -7.68
C ASP A 63 -0.86 -7.24 -8.98
N ALA A 64 -2.18 -7.43 -8.89
CA ALA A 64 -3.09 -7.30 -10.03
C ALA A 64 -3.04 -5.90 -10.65
N ALA A 65 -3.03 -4.83 -9.84
CA ALA A 65 -2.94 -3.46 -10.33
C ALA A 65 -1.61 -3.20 -11.05
N MET A 66 -0.51 -3.67 -10.46
CA MET A 66 0.82 -3.53 -11.06
C MET A 66 0.91 -4.27 -12.39
N LEU A 67 0.50 -5.55 -12.42
CA LEU A 67 0.50 -6.38 -13.62
C LEU A 67 -0.34 -5.81 -14.77
N LEU A 68 -1.51 -5.22 -14.48
CA LEU A 68 -2.35 -4.63 -15.52
C LEU A 68 -1.68 -3.40 -16.15
N ILE A 69 -1.03 -2.57 -15.34
CA ILE A 69 -0.32 -1.39 -15.86
C ILE A 69 0.95 -1.81 -16.61
N ASP A 70 1.76 -2.69 -16.03
CA ASP A 70 2.99 -3.18 -16.66
C ASP A 70 2.68 -3.89 -17.99
N GLY A 71 1.67 -4.77 -17.98
CA GLY A 71 1.23 -5.49 -19.18
C GLY A 71 0.70 -4.55 -20.27
N TRP A 72 -0.07 -3.52 -19.90
CA TRP A 72 -0.55 -2.52 -20.85
C TRP A 72 0.59 -1.70 -21.46
N ILE A 73 1.59 -1.29 -20.68
CA ILE A 73 2.76 -0.56 -21.19
C ILE A 73 3.56 -1.46 -22.14
N GLN A 74 3.84 -2.69 -21.72
CA GLN A 74 4.60 -3.67 -22.52
C GLN A 74 3.92 -4.00 -23.85
N MET A 75 2.58 -4.05 -23.87
CA MET A 75 1.82 -4.25 -25.11
C MET A 75 2.08 -3.14 -26.15
N HIS A 76 2.39 -1.92 -25.71
CA HIS A 76 2.53 -0.76 -26.60
C HIS A 76 3.98 -0.35 -26.88
N VAL A 77 4.87 -0.54 -25.90
CA VAL A 77 6.28 -0.17 -25.97
C VAL A 77 7.17 -1.37 -26.36
N GLY A 78 6.71 -2.59 -26.07
CA GLY A 78 7.51 -3.80 -26.20
C GLY A 78 8.31 -4.10 -24.93
N LEU A 79 8.94 -5.28 -24.91
CA LEU A 79 9.78 -5.74 -23.80
C LEU A 79 11.24 -5.76 -24.25
N ASP A 80 12.12 -5.07 -23.53
CA ASP A 80 13.57 -5.27 -23.66
C ASP A 80 13.99 -6.46 -22.77
N PRO A 81 14.42 -7.59 -23.37
CA PRO A 81 14.81 -8.78 -22.62
C PRO A 81 16.11 -8.59 -21.82
N SER A 82 16.89 -7.54 -22.11
CA SER A 82 18.14 -7.23 -21.39
C SER A 82 17.90 -6.43 -20.10
N GLU A 83 16.71 -5.84 -19.94
CA GLU A 83 16.37 -5.01 -18.80
C GLU A 83 15.94 -5.85 -17.57
N ASN A 84 16.55 -5.56 -16.42
CA ASN A 84 16.17 -6.23 -15.17
C ASN A 84 14.76 -5.80 -14.71
N ALA A 85 14.07 -6.67 -13.97
CA ALA A 85 12.66 -6.46 -13.61
C ALA A 85 12.42 -5.20 -12.74
N GLY A 86 13.33 -4.90 -11.81
CA GLY A 86 13.19 -3.72 -10.94
C GLY A 86 13.37 -2.40 -11.70
N ARG A 87 14.35 -2.36 -12.61
CA ARG A 87 14.61 -1.23 -13.50
C ARG A 87 13.43 -1.00 -14.44
N ARG A 88 12.94 -2.07 -15.08
CA ARG A 88 11.74 -2.00 -15.93
C ARG A 88 10.55 -1.45 -15.16
N PHE A 89 10.29 -1.95 -13.95
CA PHE A 89 9.20 -1.43 -13.11
C PHE A 89 9.36 0.07 -12.85
N ALA A 90 10.53 0.55 -12.43
CA ALA A 90 10.76 1.98 -12.22
C ALA A 90 10.58 2.80 -13.51
N HIS A 91 11.04 2.25 -14.62
CA HIS A 91 11.00 2.88 -15.93
C HIS A 91 9.56 3.05 -16.45
N GLU A 92 8.76 1.98 -16.37
CA GLU A 92 7.34 1.96 -16.70
C GLU A 92 6.56 3.00 -15.89
N ARG A 93 6.83 3.11 -14.57
CA ARG A 93 6.19 4.12 -13.71
C ARG A 93 6.61 5.54 -14.08
N ALA A 94 7.91 5.76 -14.29
CA ALA A 94 8.43 7.05 -14.71
C ALA A 94 7.79 7.50 -16.03
N ALA A 95 7.68 6.60 -17.01
CA ALA A 95 7.08 6.92 -18.30
C ALA A 95 5.62 7.35 -18.18
N VAL A 96 4.81 6.64 -17.39
CA VAL A 96 3.40 7.01 -17.15
C VAL A 96 3.28 8.39 -16.49
N HIS A 97 4.11 8.68 -15.50
CA HIS A 97 4.08 9.94 -14.77
C HIS A 97 4.61 11.11 -15.58
N LEU A 98 5.73 10.94 -16.29
CA LEU A 98 6.36 11.99 -17.10
C LEU A 98 5.53 12.35 -18.33
N ALA A 99 4.88 11.37 -18.98
CA ALA A 99 4.00 11.62 -20.11
C ALA A 99 2.61 12.10 -19.68
N ASP A 100 2.31 12.07 -18.37
CA ASP A 100 1.02 12.44 -17.76
C ASP A 100 -0.19 11.80 -18.47
N LEU A 101 -0.04 10.53 -18.84
CA LEU A 101 -1.01 9.81 -19.69
C LEU A 101 -2.42 9.79 -19.10
N PRO A 102 -2.61 9.55 -17.79
CA PRO A 102 -3.96 9.46 -17.21
C PRO A 102 -4.72 10.79 -17.23
N GLN A 103 -4.03 11.94 -17.24
CA GLN A 103 -4.66 13.25 -17.32
C GLN A 103 -4.85 13.73 -18.77
N ARG A 104 -3.88 13.47 -19.65
CA ARG A 104 -3.95 13.90 -21.07
C ARG A 104 -4.90 13.02 -21.90
N TRP A 105 -4.93 11.71 -21.65
CA TRP A 105 -5.81 10.76 -22.34
C TRP A 105 -6.60 9.90 -21.36
N PRO A 106 -7.45 10.51 -20.51
CA PRO A 106 -8.17 9.79 -19.47
C PRO A 106 -9.05 8.71 -20.06
N GLN A 107 -9.59 8.88 -21.27
CA GLN A 107 -10.45 7.87 -21.89
C GLN A 107 -9.72 6.66 -22.49
N HIS A 108 -8.38 6.72 -22.63
CA HIS A 108 -7.59 5.67 -23.30
C HIS A 108 -6.57 4.97 -22.38
N PHE A 109 -6.16 5.60 -21.28
CA PHE A 109 -5.24 5.01 -20.31
C PHE A 109 -5.71 3.64 -19.76
N LEU A 110 -4.93 2.58 -19.98
CA LEU A 110 -5.25 1.18 -19.62
C LEU A 110 -6.46 0.54 -20.35
N ARG A 111 -6.87 1.07 -21.50
CA ARG A 111 -7.79 0.35 -22.39
C ARG A 111 -7.02 -0.48 -23.39
N GLU A 112 -7.50 -1.69 -23.66
CA GLU A 112 -6.95 -2.59 -24.68
C GLU A 112 -7.26 -2.09 -26.10
N GLU A 113 -8.40 -1.42 -26.30
CA GLU A 113 -8.86 -1.04 -27.65
C GLU A 113 -8.43 0.38 -28.05
N ASN A 114 -7.68 0.44 -29.16
CA ASN A 114 -7.40 1.63 -29.97
C ASN A 114 -7.02 2.91 -29.20
N PRO A 115 -5.91 2.91 -28.44
CA PRO A 115 -5.34 4.16 -27.96
C PRO A 115 -4.90 5.05 -29.15
N PRO A 116 -5.04 6.38 -29.06
CA PRO A 116 -4.61 7.30 -30.10
C PRO A 116 -3.11 7.15 -30.37
N GLU A 117 -2.70 7.16 -31.64
CA GLU A 117 -1.28 7.10 -32.04
C GLU A 117 -0.44 8.21 -31.40
N GLU A 118 -1.03 9.37 -31.12
CA GLU A 118 -0.36 10.46 -30.39
C GLU A 118 0.02 10.04 -28.96
N MET A 119 -0.90 9.41 -28.24
CA MET A 119 -0.68 8.89 -26.89
C MET A 119 0.41 7.80 -26.91
N LEU A 120 0.36 6.90 -27.88
CA LEU A 120 1.36 5.83 -28.03
C LEU A 120 2.74 6.39 -28.35
N ARG A 121 2.81 7.41 -29.20
CA ARG A 121 4.07 8.09 -29.52
C ARG A 121 4.67 8.73 -28.28
N GLU A 122 3.86 9.44 -27.50
CA GLU A 122 4.28 10.07 -26.25
C GLU A 122 4.77 9.04 -25.23
N LEU A 123 3.99 7.97 -25.00
CA LEU A 123 4.41 6.88 -24.14
C LEU A 123 5.76 6.29 -24.59
N ARG A 124 5.95 6.01 -25.88
CA ARG A 124 7.20 5.44 -26.40
C ARG A 124 8.37 6.41 -26.29
N THR A 125 8.17 7.69 -26.60
CA THR A 125 9.22 8.70 -26.51
C THR A 125 9.66 8.90 -25.06
N THR A 126 8.71 9.07 -24.14
CA THR A 126 9.01 9.26 -22.72
C THR A 126 9.59 7.98 -22.09
N TYR A 127 9.15 6.79 -22.53
CA TYR A 127 9.78 5.53 -22.14
C TYR A 127 11.22 5.40 -22.64
N VAL A 128 11.63 6.07 -23.71
CA VAL A 128 13.05 6.08 -24.09
C VAL A 128 13.82 7.10 -23.24
N GLU A 129 13.20 8.25 -22.94
CA GLU A 129 13.82 9.35 -22.18
C GLU A 129 13.98 9.09 -20.67
N ALA A 130 13.13 8.26 -20.08
CA ALA A 130 13.32 7.78 -18.71
C ALA A 130 14.49 6.76 -18.59
N GLY A 131 15.19 6.51 -19.70
CA GLY A 131 16.28 5.55 -19.85
C GLY A 131 17.70 5.90 -19.38
N PRO A 132 18.11 7.11 -18.96
CA PRO A 132 19.45 7.29 -18.38
C PRO A 132 19.44 6.91 -16.90
N ASP A 133 20.41 6.08 -16.50
CA ASP A 133 20.67 5.49 -15.17
C ASP A 133 19.77 5.99 -14.02
N LEU A 134 18.52 5.53 -14.01
CA LEU A 134 17.72 5.44 -12.79
C LEU A 134 18.28 4.28 -11.97
N GLU A 135 19.51 4.45 -11.46
CA GLU A 135 20.04 3.56 -10.44
C GLU A 135 19.15 3.70 -9.22
N PHE A 136 18.60 2.57 -8.76
CA PHE A 136 18.10 2.49 -7.40
C PHE A 136 19.25 2.87 -6.47
N SER A 137 19.23 4.10 -5.96
CA SER A 137 20.05 4.46 -4.81
C SER A 137 19.57 3.56 -3.69
N ASN A 138 20.26 2.45 -3.50
CA ASN A 138 20.06 1.54 -2.39
C ASN A 138 20.49 2.32 -1.15
N MET A 139 19.58 3.14 -0.63
CA MET A 139 19.69 3.72 0.70
C MET A 139 19.56 2.56 1.67
N THR A 140 20.67 1.88 1.91
CA THR A 140 20.79 1.01 3.07
C THR A 140 20.41 1.86 4.27
N PRO A 141 19.43 1.46 5.10
CA PRO A 141 19.07 2.21 6.30
C PRO A 141 20.33 2.36 7.15
N ARG A 142 20.98 3.51 7.06
CA ARG A 142 22.04 3.85 8.00
C ARG A 142 21.32 4.18 9.30
N PRO A 143 21.68 3.56 10.44
CA PRO A 143 21.19 4.04 11.71
C PRO A 143 21.50 5.53 11.76
N ILE A 144 20.48 6.34 11.99
CA ILE A 144 20.67 7.78 12.14
C ILE A 144 21.64 7.92 13.31
N GLU A 145 22.87 8.37 13.06
CA GLU A 145 23.83 8.70 14.12
C GLU A 145 23.38 9.98 14.81
N LEU A 146 22.24 9.87 15.50
CA LEU A 146 21.89 10.75 16.58
C LEU A 146 22.93 10.44 17.63
N GLY A 147 23.90 11.34 17.80
CA GLY A 147 24.88 11.29 18.88
C GLY A 147 24.22 11.15 20.27
N PRO A 148 24.99 11.26 21.37
CA PRO A 148 24.66 10.76 22.72
C PRO A 148 23.36 11.26 23.40
N VAL A 149 22.53 12.03 22.70
CA VAL A 149 21.19 12.46 23.09
C VAL A 149 20.08 11.45 22.77
N SER A 150 20.30 10.43 21.93
CA SER A 150 19.27 9.43 21.57
C SER A 150 19.12 8.28 22.59
N ASP A 151 20.20 7.88 23.26
CA ASP A 151 20.19 6.77 24.24
C ASP A 151 19.31 7.04 25.46
N VAL A 152 19.10 8.31 25.81
CA VAL A 152 18.28 8.72 26.97
C VAL A 152 16.78 8.72 26.65
N ALA A 153 16.42 8.88 25.37
CA ALA A 153 15.03 8.85 24.94
C ALA A 153 14.52 7.40 24.77
N ASP A 154 15.35 6.49 24.27
CA ASP A 154 14.92 5.12 23.93
C ASP A 154 14.83 4.19 25.16
N THR A 155 15.58 4.46 26.22
CA THR A 155 15.55 3.67 27.47
C THR A 155 14.36 4.01 28.39
N THR A 156 13.77 5.20 28.28
CA THR A 156 12.62 5.58 29.11
C THR A 156 11.31 5.02 28.57
N TRP A 157 11.15 4.92 27.24
CA TRP A 157 9.87 4.52 26.64
C TRP A 157 9.66 3.00 26.59
N ARG A 158 10.70 2.19 26.38
CA ARG A 158 10.56 0.71 26.29
C ARG A 158 10.28 0.01 27.61
N THR A 159 10.55 0.62 28.75
CA THR A 159 10.31 0.01 30.07
C THR A 159 8.88 0.23 30.58
N PHE A 160 8.21 1.29 30.12
CA PHE A 160 6.83 1.59 30.55
C PHE A 160 5.78 0.64 29.96
N ASP A 161 6.10 -0.07 28.89
CA ASP A 161 5.15 -0.94 28.19
C ASP A 161 5.02 -2.35 28.81
N LYS A 162 5.89 -2.72 29.75
CA LYS A 162 5.86 -4.06 30.39
C LYS A 162 5.00 -4.16 31.64
N TRP A 163 4.57 -3.05 32.26
CA TRP A 163 3.87 -3.07 33.56
C TRP A 163 2.40 -2.55 33.56
N PRO A 164 1.58 -2.76 32.52
CA PRO A 164 0.16 -2.39 32.61
C PRO A 164 -0.57 -3.17 33.72
N PHE A 165 -0.14 -4.40 34.03
CA PHE A 165 -0.69 -5.21 35.12
C PHE A 165 -0.47 -4.58 36.51
N LEU A 166 0.73 -4.04 36.76
CA LEU A 166 1.07 -3.46 38.07
C LEU A 166 0.27 -2.18 38.34
N ARG A 167 0.01 -1.39 37.29
CA ARG A 167 -0.84 -0.19 37.35
C ARG A 167 -2.29 -0.56 37.68
N GLY A 168 -2.79 -1.67 37.16
CA GLY A 168 -4.10 -2.23 37.53
C GLY A 168 -4.16 -2.62 39.01
N VAL A 169 -3.18 -3.38 39.50
CA VAL A 169 -3.11 -3.82 40.91
C VAL A 169 -3.02 -2.63 41.88
N ALA A 170 -2.19 -1.63 41.58
CA ALA A 170 -2.06 -0.43 42.41
C ALA A 170 -3.38 0.36 42.49
N THR A 171 -4.09 0.49 41.37
CA THR A 171 -5.40 1.16 41.33
C THR A 171 -6.42 0.42 42.21
N TRP A 172 -6.46 -0.91 42.12
CA TRP A 172 -7.34 -1.74 42.95
C TRP A 172 -7.01 -1.63 44.45
N LEU A 173 -5.73 -1.59 44.83
CA LEU A 173 -5.33 -1.42 46.24
C LEU A 173 -5.77 -0.06 46.80
N ILE A 174 -5.68 1.02 46.01
CA ILE A 174 -6.18 2.34 46.44
C ILE A 174 -7.69 2.29 46.67
N TYR A 175 -8.45 1.68 45.75
CA TYR A 175 -9.89 1.53 45.91
C TYR A 175 -10.25 0.70 47.14
N LEU A 176 -9.60 -0.44 47.36
CA LEU A 176 -9.82 -1.29 48.53
C LEU A 176 -9.45 -0.56 49.83
N GLY A 177 -8.35 0.19 49.85
CA GLY A 177 -7.92 0.99 50.99
C GLY A 177 -8.93 2.10 51.34
N ALA A 178 -9.42 2.82 50.33
CA ALA A 178 -10.45 3.84 50.51
C ALA A 178 -11.76 3.25 51.04
N LEU A 179 -12.19 2.09 50.51
CA LEU A 179 -13.36 1.35 51.00
C LEU A 179 -13.18 0.89 52.46
N ALA A 180 -12.02 0.35 52.81
CA ALA A 180 -11.71 -0.06 54.17
C ALA A 180 -11.70 1.13 55.14
N ALA A 181 -11.10 2.26 54.73
CA ALA A 181 -11.08 3.48 55.52
C ALA A 181 -12.49 4.06 55.74
N ALA A 182 -13.31 4.10 54.69
CA ALA A 182 -14.71 4.52 54.79
C ALA A 182 -15.51 3.58 55.70
N PHE A 183 -15.30 2.27 55.59
CA PHE A 183 -15.94 1.29 56.47
C PHE A 183 -15.53 1.48 57.93
N TYR A 184 -14.24 1.73 58.18
CA TYR A 184 -13.72 1.97 59.52
C TYR A 184 -14.26 3.27 60.12
N ALA A 185 -14.36 4.33 59.32
CA ALA A 185 -14.90 5.64 59.72
C ALA A 185 -16.41 5.63 59.98
N VAL A 186 -17.16 4.69 59.40
CA VAL A 186 -18.61 4.51 59.64
C VAL A 186 -18.88 3.51 60.77
N ARG A 187 -17.94 2.62 61.08
CA ARG A 187 -18.04 1.61 62.14
C ARG A 187 -17.66 2.16 63.52
N TYR A 188 -16.89 3.25 63.59
CA TYR A 188 -16.54 4.03 64.78
C TYR A 188 -17.48 5.25 64.89
#